data_AF-A0A8S2VTV6-F1
#
_entry.id   AF-A0A8S2VTV6-F1
#
_cell.length_a   1.000
_cell.length_b   1.000
_cell.length_c   1.000
_cell.angle_alpha   90.00
_cell.angle_beta   90.00
_cell.angle_gamma   90.00
#
_symmetry.space_group_name_H-M   'P 1'
#
loop_
_entity.id
_entity.type
_entity.pdbx_description
1 polymer ?
#
loop_
_entity_poly.entity_id
_entity_poly.type
_entity_poly.pdbx_seq_one_letter_code
_entity_poly.pdbx_strand_id
1 'polypeptide(L)' 'MRKIRDQPPPKLKNPHKTSSLLQGFLGRCLIRDPSQRATAIDLLDHPFLR' A
#
# COMPACT_ATOMS: atom_id res chain seq x y z
N MET A 1 11.02 -7.40 19.14
CA MET A 1 9.98 -6.79 18.27
C MET A 1 10.58 -5.75 17.31
N ARG A 2 11.43 -6.14 16.35
CA ARG A 2 12.08 -5.20 15.39
C ARG A 2 11.54 -5.26 13.95
N LYS A 3 10.57 -6.15 13.67
CA LYS A 3 10.17 -6.50 12.30
C LYS A 3 9.64 -5.29 11.50
N ILE A 4 8.90 -4.37 12.13
CA ILE A 4 8.29 -3.24 11.39
C ILE A 4 9.33 -2.19 10.97
N ARG A 5 10.31 -1.89 11.85
CA ARG A 5 11.33 -0.87 11.57
C ARG A 5 12.37 -1.36 10.57
N ASP A 6 12.78 -2.62 10.61
CA ASP A 6 13.97 -3.05 9.87
C ASP A 6 13.63 -3.85 8.59
N GLN A 7 12.38 -4.27 8.40
CA GLN A 7 11.95 -5.03 7.21
C GLN A 7 11.35 -4.13 6.12
N PRO A 8 11.31 -4.61 4.87
CA PRO A 8 10.52 -3.96 3.82
C PRO A 8 9.03 -3.89 4.19
N PRO A 9 8.26 -3.03 3.52
CA PRO A 9 6.81 -2.98 3.72
C PRO A 9 6.15 -4.35 3.60
N PRO A 10 5.15 -4.64 4.46
CA PRO A 10 4.46 -5.92 4.43
C PRO A 10 3.73 -6.10 3.09
N LYS A 11 3.78 -7.33 2.56
CA LYS A 11 3.01 -7.75 1.39
C LYS A 11 1.77 -8.52 1.82
N LEU A 12 0.76 -8.55 0.95
CA LEU A 12 -0.43 -9.38 1.17
C LEU A 12 -0.03 -10.85 1.24
N LYS A 13 -0.58 -11.57 2.24
CA LYS A 13 -0.33 -13.00 2.42
C LYS A 13 -0.88 -13.85 1.27
N ASN A 14 -2.02 -13.45 0.70
CA ASN A 14 -2.71 -14.15 -0.39
C ASN A 14 -3.05 -13.18 -1.53
N PRO A 15 -2.07 -12.73 -2.33
CA PRO A 15 -2.30 -11.72 -3.37
C PRO A 15 -3.34 -12.18 -4.41
N HIS A 16 -3.38 -13.48 -4.73
CA HIS A 16 -4.37 -14.08 -5.64
C HIS A 16 -5.83 -13.95 -5.17
N LYS A 17 -6.08 -13.65 -3.88
CA LYS A 17 -7.44 -13.40 -3.34
C LYS A 17 -7.85 -11.94 -3.38
N THR A 18 -7.02 -11.08 -3.98
CA THR A 18 -7.25 -9.63 -4.02
C THR A 18 -7.15 -9.12 -5.45
N SER A 19 -8.01 -8.17 -5.81
CA SER A 19 -7.98 -7.56 -7.14
C SER A 19 -6.67 -6.80 -7.37
N SER A 20 -6.22 -6.71 -8.63
CA SER A 20 -5.06 -5.90 -9.01
C SER A 20 -5.22 -4.43 -8.58
N LEU A 21 -6.45 -3.91 -8.61
CA LEU A 21 -6.77 -2.56 -8.13
C LEU A 21 -6.50 -2.39 -6.63
N LEU A 22 -6.95 -3.34 -5.80
CA LEU A 22 -6.68 -3.32 -4.36
C LEU A 22 -5.18 -3.45 -4.06
N GLN A 23 -4.48 -4.33 -4.80
CA GLN A 23 -3.03 -4.49 -4.66
C GLN A 23 -2.29 -3.18 -4.99
N GLY A 24 -2.67 -2.50 -6.08
CA GLY A 24 -2.11 -1.22 -6.46
C GLY A 24 -2.38 -0.13 -5.43
N PHE A 25 -3.61 -0.07 -4.91
CA PHE A 25 -4.01 0.89 -3.87
C PHE A 25 -3.18 0.72 -2.59
N LEU A 26 -3.08 -0.50 -2.06
CA LEU A 26 -2.28 -0.78 -0.86
C LEU A 26 -0.78 -0.53 -1.10
N GLY A 27 -0.29 -0.73 -2.32
CA GLY A 27 1.08 -0.38 -2.71
C GLY A 27 1.40 1.10 -2.52
N ARG A 28 0.43 2.00 -2.75
CA ARG A 28 0.58 3.45 -2.50
C ARG A 28 0.49 3.82 -1.02
N CYS A 29 -0.25 3.05 -0.23
CA CYS A 29 -0.41 3.26 1.22
C CYS A 29 0.80 2.77 2.03
N LEU A 30 1.36 1.62 1.67
CA LEU A 30 2.39 0.92 2.44
C LEU A 30 3.81 1.31 2.02
N ILE A 31 4.09 2.60 1.82
CA ILE A 31 5.43 3.11 1.50
C ILE A 31 6.13 3.57 2.78
N ARG A 32 7.36 3.12 3.02
CA ARG A 32 8.07 3.43 4.28
C ARG A 32 8.42 4.90 4.41
N ASP A 33 9.03 5.48 3.37
CA ASP A 33 9.38 6.91 3.34
C ASP A 33 8.09 7.74 3.28
N PRO A 34 7.80 8.57 4.31
CA PRO A 34 6.62 9.42 4.32
C PRO A 34 6.59 10.40 3.15
N SER A 35 7.76 10.85 2.67
CA SER A 35 7.88 11.81 1.56
C SER A 35 7.50 11.19 0.21
N GLN A 36 7.50 9.86 0.12
CA GLN A 36 7.13 9.10 -1.09
C GLN A 36 5.74 8.45 -0.95
N ARG A 37 5.13 8.47 0.24
CA ARG A 37 3.81 7.87 0.49
C ARG A 37 2.71 8.76 -0.06
N ALA A 38 1.74 8.15 -0.74
CA ALA A 38 0.61 8.89 -1.27
C ALA A 38 -0.19 9.60 -0.17
N THR A 39 -0.65 10.82 -0.45
CA THR A 39 -1.52 11.57 0.46
C THR A 39 -2.95 11.03 0.39
N ALA A 40 -3.80 11.44 1.34
CA ALA A 40 -5.22 11.08 1.31
C ALA A 40 -5.90 11.58 0.01
N ILE A 41 -5.52 12.76 -0.48
CA ILE A 41 -6.05 13.34 -1.72
C ILE A 41 -5.66 12.45 -2.91
N ASP A 42 -4.40 12.07 -3.03
CA ASP A 42 -3.92 11.19 -4.10
C ASP A 42 -4.61 9.80 -4.08
N LEU A 43 -4.96 9.31 -2.90
CA LEU A 43 -5.59 8.01 -2.71
C LEU A 43 -7.07 8.03 -3.09
N LEU A 44 -7.78 9.13 -2.86
CA LEU A 44 -9.18 9.30 -3.28
C LEU A 44 -9.32 9.25 -4.80
N ASP A 45 -8.30 9.69 -5.55
CA ASP A 45 -8.29 9.63 -7.01
C ASP A 45 -7.96 8.23 -7.58
N HIS A 46 -7.56 7.27 -6.75
CA HIS A 46 -7.15 5.95 -7.20
C HIS A 46 -8.32 5.15 -7.78
N PRO A 47 -8.15 4.39 -8.89
CA PRO A 47 -9.22 3.60 -9.51
C PRO A 47 -9.86 2.50 -8.63
N PHE A 48 -9.34 2.26 -7.44
CA PHE A 48 -9.93 1.31 -6.49
C PHE A 48 -11.13 1.90 -5.72
N LEU A 49 -11.19 3.24 -5.61
CA LEU A 49 -12.24 3.96 -4.89
C LEU A 49 -13.24 4.66 -5.83
N ARG A 50 -13.10 4.47 -7.14
CA ARG A 50 -14.07 4.88 -8.15
C ARG A 50 -15.06 3.75 -8.38
#